data_AF-A0A1I6FS37-F1
#
_entry.id   AF-A0A1I6FS37-F1
#
_cell.length_a   1.000
_cell.length_b   1.000
_cell.length_c   1.000
_cell.angle_alpha   90.00
_cell.angle_beta   90.00
_cell.angle_gamma   90.00
#
_symmetry.space_group_name_H-M   'P 1'
#
loop_
_entity.id
_entity.type
_entity.pdbx_description
1 polymer ?
#
loop_
_entity_poly.entity_id
_entity_poly.type
_entity_poly.pdbx_seq_one_letter_code
_entity_poly.pdbx_strand_id
1 'polypeptide(L)'
;MEAGDQGYDAVDRGFLNYCNRKGIRPSQHHRQRRYWVLRPVLPEKPTADPKELSDRVQRALQRIRTKKSTPPKGQGRVSKISTSSERYVRDPEVIAWVLAEAAGVCENCGNPAPFKRPNGEPFLEVHHLRPLGEGGRDTTENAAACCPNCHRRLHYDEVKDGLRLALIASVKRLKDFPTDG
;
A
#
# COMPACT_ATOMS: atom_id res chain seq x y z
N MET A 1 -0.18 22.84 -12.27
CA MET A 1 0.76 21.87 -11.68
C MET A 1 1.36 21.09 -12.83
N GLU A 2 2.62 21.37 -13.15
CA GLU A 2 3.30 20.89 -14.35
C GLU A 2 3.51 19.38 -14.30
N ALA A 3 2.89 18.65 -15.24
CA ALA A 3 3.34 17.32 -15.62
C ALA A 3 4.65 17.50 -16.41
N GLY A 4 5.76 17.54 -15.68
CA GLY A 4 7.10 17.77 -16.21
C GLY A 4 7.47 16.78 -17.32
N ASP A 5 7.90 17.39 -18.43
CA ASP A 5 8.38 16.82 -19.68
C ASP A 5 9.32 15.60 -19.47
N GLN A 6 8.92 14.42 -19.95
CA GLN A 6 9.70 13.17 -19.87
C GLN A 6 10.47 12.84 -21.16
N GLY A 7 10.55 13.79 -22.09
CA GLY A 7 11.31 13.65 -23.33
C GLY A 7 12.70 14.31 -23.26
N TYR A 8 13.64 13.84 -24.07
CA TYR A 8 14.82 14.62 -24.42
C TYR A 8 14.99 14.60 -25.95
N ASP A 9 15.61 15.64 -26.49
CA ASP A 9 15.87 15.75 -27.91
C ASP A 9 16.96 14.75 -28.37
N ALA A 10 16.62 13.85 -29.27
CA ALA A 10 17.59 13.03 -29.98
C ALA A 10 17.51 13.25 -31.50
N VAL A 11 18.67 13.24 -32.16
CA VAL A 11 18.75 13.14 -33.62
C VAL A 11 18.28 11.75 -34.07
N ASP A 12 17.55 11.69 -35.19
CA ASP A 12 17.03 10.46 -35.80
C ASP A 12 18.17 9.56 -36.32
N ARG A 13 18.77 8.82 -35.38
CA ARG A 13 19.83 7.86 -35.66
C ARG A 13 19.34 6.75 -36.59
N GLY A 14 18.05 6.42 -36.59
CA GLY A 14 17.48 5.40 -37.47
C GLY A 14 17.58 5.79 -38.94
N PHE A 15 17.07 6.98 -39.28
CA PHE A 15 17.15 7.52 -40.63
C PHE A 15 18.59 7.79 -41.07
N LEU A 16 19.42 8.37 -40.20
CA LEU A 16 20.83 8.64 -40.51
C LEU A 16 21.61 7.35 -40.77
N ASN A 17 21.37 6.28 -39.99
CA ASN A 17 21.99 4.97 -40.22
C ASN A 17 21.51 4.33 -41.53
N TYR A 18 20.22 4.45 -41.87
CA TYR A 18 19.68 4.00 -43.15
C TYR A 18 20.34 4.71 -44.34
N CYS A 19 20.44 6.04 -44.29
CA CYS A 19 21.10 6.84 -45.31
C CYS A 19 22.56 6.44 -45.48
N ASN A 20 23.29 6.25 -44.37
CA ASN A 20 24.70 5.85 -44.40
C ASN A 20 24.88 4.46 -45.06
N ARG A 21 23.99 3.50 -44.74
CA ARG A 21 24.02 2.15 -45.32
C ARG A 21 23.68 2.12 -46.82
N LYS A 22 22.94 3.11 -47.30
CA LYS A 22 22.52 3.24 -48.72
C LYS A 22 23.37 4.23 -49.50
N GLY A 23 24.40 4.84 -48.89
CA GLY A 23 25.22 5.88 -49.53
C GLY A 23 24.45 7.15 -49.87
N ILE A 24 23.29 7.38 -49.23
CA ILE A 24 22.44 8.54 -49.47
C ILE A 24 22.93 9.68 -48.57
N ARG A 25 23.16 10.88 -49.13
CA ARG A 25 23.43 12.08 -48.33
C ARG A 25 22.09 12.66 -47.82
N PRO A 26 21.81 12.63 -46.52
CA PRO A 26 20.55 13.18 -45.98
C PRO A 26 20.52 14.70 -46.09
N SER A 27 19.34 15.27 -46.31
CA SER A 27 19.14 16.72 -46.39
C SER A 27 19.53 17.41 -45.07
N GLN A 28 19.87 18.71 -45.14
CA GLN A 28 20.19 19.50 -43.95
C GLN A 28 19.05 19.47 -42.92
N HIS A 29 17.81 19.50 -43.40
CA HIS A 29 16.61 19.37 -42.58
C HIS A 29 16.56 18.03 -41.81
N HIS A 30 16.91 16.90 -42.43
CA HIS A 30 16.93 15.59 -41.73
C HIS A 30 18.11 15.45 -40.77
N ARG A 31 19.24 16.12 -41.04
CA ARG A 31 20.40 16.14 -40.12
C ARG A 31 20.13 16.92 -38.84
N GLN A 32 19.22 17.88 -38.89
CA GLN A 32 18.87 18.76 -37.76
C GLN A 32 17.55 18.40 -37.09
N ARG A 33 16.79 17.44 -37.62
CA ARG A 33 15.55 16.96 -37.01
C ARG A 33 15.85 16.27 -35.68
N ARG A 34 15.54 16.97 -34.59
CA ARG A 34 15.46 16.43 -33.24
C ARG A 34 14.04 15.92 -33.05
N TYR A 35 13.91 14.66 -32.68
CA TYR A 35 12.62 14.08 -32.32
C TYR A 35 12.58 13.91 -30.81
N TRP A 36 11.38 14.10 -30.27
CA TRP A 36 11.04 13.72 -28.91
C TRP A 36 11.04 12.20 -28.85
N VAL A 37 12.09 11.64 -28.25
CA VAL A 37 12.13 10.20 -27.97
C VAL A 37 11.56 9.99 -26.58
N LEU A 38 10.52 9.16 -26.49
CA LEU A 38 10.00 8.69 -25.21
C LEU A 38 11.14 7.96 -24.49
N ARG A 39 11.55 8.52 -23.34
CA ARG A 39 12.57 7.90 -22.50
C ARG A 39 12.09 6.50 -22.12
N PRO A 40 12.90 5.44 -22.27
CA PRO A 40 12.49 4.11 -21.85
C PRO A 40 12.17 4.14 -20.37
N VAL A 41 10.94 3.78 -19.99
CA VAL A 41 10.53 3.76 -18.58
C VAL A 41 11.33 2.67 -17.88
N LEU A 42 12.35 3.09 -17.12
CA LEU A 42 13.26 2.18 -16.43
C LEU A 42 12.54 1.47 -15.27
N PRO A 43 12.99 0.27 -14.89
CA PRO A 43 12.53 -0.38 -13.66
C PRO A 43 12.82 0.47 -12.42
N GLU A 44 11.93 0.40 -11.44
CA GLU A 44 12.11 1.06 -10.14
C GLU A 44 13.28 0.42 -9.37
N LYS A 45 14.01 1.24 -8.62
CA LYS A 45 15.10 0.76 -7.76
C LYS A 45 14.54 0.24 -6.42
N PRO A 46 15.23 -0.69 -5.74
CA PRO A 46 14.93 -1.03 -4.35
C PRO A 46 15.09 0.19 -3.43
N THR A 47 14.31 0.21 -2.34
CA THR A 47 14.42 1.19 -1.25
C THR A 47 14.01 0.53 0.05
N ALA A 48 14.54 1.04 1.16
CA ALA A 48 14.17 0.61 2.50
C ALA A 48 13.22 1.61 3.20
N ASP A 49 12.96 2.76 2.58
CA ASP A 49 11.95 3.70 3.05
C ASP A 49 10.53 3.19 2.67
N PRO A 50 9.62 2.97 3.65
CA PRO A 50 8.31 2.38 3.37
C PRO A 50 7.42 3.24 2.46
N LYS A 51 7.48 4.57 2.59
CA LYS A 51 6.67 5.48 1.78
C LYS A 51 7.17 5.48 0.34
N GLU A 52 8.47 5.63 0.16
CA GLU A 52 9.10 5.58 -1.15
C GLU A 52 8.89 4.22 -1.83
N LEU A 53 8.92 3.13 -1.06
CA LEU A 53 8.61 1.80 -1.56
C LEU A 53 7.19 1.74 -2.11
N SER A 54 6.20 2.25 -1.38
CA SER A 54 4.81 2.30 -1.84
C SER A 54 4.67 3.13 -3.14
N ASP A 55 5.25 4.33 -3.18
CA ASP A 55 5.20 5.23 -4.34
C ASP A 55 5.87 4.58 -5.58
N ARG A 56 7.02 3.91 -5.38
CA ARG A 56 7.70 3.15 -6.44
C ARG A 56 6.88 1.93 -6.88
N VAL A 57 6.24 1.21 -5.97
CA VAL A 57 5.35 0.08 -6.30
C VAL A 57 4.17 0.55 -7.17
N GLN A 58 3.53 1.68 -6.84
CA GLN A 58 2.44 2.22 -7.63
C GLN A 58 2.88 2.56 -9.07
N ARG A 59 4.04 3.21 -9.24
CA ARG A 59 4.62 3.48 -10.57
C ARG A 59 4.98 2.21 -11.33
N ALA A 60 5.58 1.23 -10.65
CA ALA A 60 5.89 -0.07 -11.22
C ALA A 60 4.63 -0.81 -11.68
N LEU A 61 3.55 -0.79 -10.89
CA LEU A 61 2.26 -1.40 -11.24
C LEU A 61 1.67 -0.75 -12.49
N GLN A 62 1.68 0.58 -12.60
CA GLN A 62 1.19 1.29 -13.78
C GLN A 62 1.97 0.87 -15.04
N ARG A 63 3.31 0.79 -14.94
CA ARG A 63 4.17 0.35 -16.05
C ARG A 63 3.94 -1.12 -16.43
N ILE A 64 3.82 -2.03 -15.45
CA ILE A 64 3.68 -3.46 -15.69
C ILE A 64 2.29 -3.81 -16.25
N ARG A 65 1.23 -3.11 -15.78
CA ARG A 65 -0.14 -3.31 -16.29
C ARG A 65 -0.29 -2.81 -17.73
N THR A 66 0.35 -1.70 -18.08
CA THR A 66 0.28 -1.13 -19.44
C THR A 66 1.13 -1.89 -20.45
N LYS A 67 2.22 -2.53 -20.01
CA LYS A 67 3.11 -3.31 -20.88
C LYS A 67 3.44 -4.65 -20.22
N LYS A 68 2.96 -5.74 -20.85
CA LYS A 68 3.27 -7.12 -20.44
C LYS A 68 4.78 -7.29 -20.29
N SER A 69 5.24 -7.50 -19.06
CA SER A 69 6.65 -7.65 -18.71
C SER A 69 6.97 -9.08 -18.30
N THR A 70 8.19 -9.52 -18.54
CA THR A 70 8.73 -10.73 -17.91
C THR A 70 8.91 -10.50 -16.40
N PRO A 71 8.94 -11.57 -15.58
CA PRO A 71 9.28 -11.45 -14.16
C PRO A 71 10.61 -10.70 -13.95
N PRO A 72 10.71 -9.77 -12.97
CA PRO A 72 11.95 -9.08 -12.68
C PRO A 72 12.98 -10.05 -12.08
N LYS A 73 14.27 -9.81 -12.32
CA LYS A 73 15.37 -10.65 -11.77
C LYS A 73 15.41 -10.67 -10.24
N GLY A 74 14.88 -9.64 -9.58
CA GLY A 74 14.93 -9.49 -8.12
C GLY A 74 16.32 -9.13 -7.58
N GLN A 75 16.53 -9.36 -6.27
CA GLN A 75 17.79 -9.13 -5.58
C GLN A 75 18.31 -10.45 -5.00
N GLY A 76 19.50 -10.90 -5.41
CA GLY A 76 20.13 -12.10 -4.83
C GLY A 76 20.69 -11.90 -3.42
N ARG A 77 21.08 -10.67 -3.07
CA ARG A 77 21.49 -10.26 -1.71
C ARG A 77 20.84 -8.93 -1.37
N VAL A 78 20.15 -8.87 -0.23
CA VAL A 78 19.39 -7.69 0.22
C VAL A 78 20.10 -7.05 1.42
N SER A 79 20.38 -5.75 1.34
CA SER A 79 20.91 -4.97 2.45
C SER A 79 19.81 -4.70 3.47
N LYS A 80 20.14 -4.82 4.76
CA LYS A 80 19.24 -4.48 5.87
C LYS A 80 19.64 -3.13 6.46
N ILE A 81 18.65 -2.36 6.88
CA ILE A 81 18.84 -1.15 7.69
C ILE A 81 18.13 -1.32 9.02
N SER A 82 18.69 -0.77 10.10
CA SER A 82 18.06 -0.74 11.41
C SER A 82 17.20 0.51 11.55
N THR A 83 16.02 0.39 12.16
CA THR A 83 15.11 1.49 12.45
C THR A 83 14.57 1.35 13.88
N SER A 84 14.31 2.47 14.55
CA SER A 84 13.62 2.52 15.84
C SER A 84 12.11 2.72 15.61
N SER A 85 11.28 2.05 16.41
CA SER A 85 9.82 2.18 16.35
C SER A 85 9.24 2.26 17.74
N GLU A 86 8.29 3.17 17.96
CA GLU A 86 7.53 3.25 19.19
C GLU A 86 6.41 2.20 19.21
N ARG A 87 6.04 1.74 20.41
CA ARG A 87 4.94 0.78 20.63
C ARG A 87 4.15 1.18 21.86
N TYR A 88 2.84 0.97 21.80
CA TYR A 88 1.96 1.13 22.95
C TYR A 88 2.01 -0.11 23.84
N VAL A 89 2.12 0.10 25.16
CA VAL A 89 1.92 -0.94 26.16
C VAL A 89 0.42 -1.15 26.28
N ARG A 90 -0.07 -2.28 25.76
CA ARG A 90 -1.50 -2.60 25.74
C ARG A 90 -1.90 -3.46 26.93
N ASP A 91 -3.10 -3.27 27.41
CA ASP A 91 -3.70 -4.05 28.48
C ASP A 91 -4.13 -5.44 27.95
N PRO A 92 -3.50 -6.53 28.42
CA PRO A 92 -3.84 -7.88 27.98
C PRO A 92 -5.27 -8.30 28.38
N GLU A 93 -5.82 -7.77 29.47
CA GLU A 93 -7.18 -8.12 29.92
C GLU A 93 -8.24 -7.54 28.99
N VAL A 94 -8.02 -6.32 28.46
CA VAL A 94 -8.89 -5.74 27.43
C VAL A 94 -8.91 -6.62 26.18
N ILE A 95 -7.74 -7.08 25.74
CA ILE A 95 -7.62 -7.94 24.56
C ILE A 95 -8.31 -9.28 24.79
N ALA A 96 -8.01 -9.94 25.92
CA ALA A 96 -8.57 -11.24 26.27
C ALA A 96 -10.10 -11.18 26.37
N TRP A 97 -10.62 -10.17 27.06
CA TRP A 97 -12.06 -9.98 27.24
C TRP A 97 -12.78 -9.75 25.90
N VAL A 98 -12.25 -8.88 25.03
CA VAL A 98 -12.86 -8.61 23.71
C VAL A 98 -12.88 -9.86 22.82
N LEU A 99 -11.80 -10.65 22.84
CA LEU A 99 -11.75 -11.90 22.08
C LEU A 99 -12.72 -12.96 22.62
N ALA A 100 -12.84 -13.06 23.95
CA ALA A 100 -13.77 -13.98 24.61
C ALA A 100 -15.23 -13.61 24.28
N GLU A 101 -15.58 -12.32 24.39
CA GLU A 101 -16.92 -11.81 24.11
C GLU A 101 -17.32 -12.03 22.64
N ALA A 102 -16.37 -11.90 21.72
CA ALA A 102 -16.59 -12.14 20.30
C ALA A 102 -16.87 -13.61 19.96
N ALA A 103 -16.57 -14.56 20.86
CA ALA A 103 -16.82 -15.99 20.69
C ALA A 103 -16.34 -16.57 19.34
N GLY A 104 -15.21 -16.06 18.84
CA GLY A 104 -14.64 -16.48 17.56
C GLY A 104 -15.36 -15.97 16.31
N VAL A 105 -16.28 -15.02 16.45
CA VAL A 105 -17.00 -14.36 15.36
C VAL A 105 -16.50 -12.92 15.22
N CYS A 106 -16.23 -12.48 14.00
CA CYS A 106 -15.83 -11.11 13.73
C CYS A 106 -17.00 -10.14 14.00
N GLU A 107 -16.78 -9.14 14.84
CA GLU A 107 -17.82 -8.20 15.25
C GLU A 107 -18.22 -7.20 14.13
N ASN A 108 -17.38 -7.07 13.09
CA ASN A 108 -17.66 -6.20 11.95
C ASN A 108 -18.46 -6.90 10.84
N CYS A 109 -18.10 -8.13 10.45
CA CYS A 109 -18.76 -8.82 9.33
C CYS A 109 -19.64 -10.00 9.74
N GLY A 110 -19.65 -10.40 11.02
CA GLY A 110 -20.44 -11.53 11.52
C GLY A 110 -19.93 -12.91 11.08
N ASN A 111 -18.83 -12.98 10.34
CA ASN A 111 -18.24 -14.26 9.90
C ASN A 111 -17.37 -14.88 11.01
N PRO A 112 -17.30 -16.22 11.08
CA PRO A 112 -16.37 -16.89 11.99
C PRO A 112 -14.91 -16.54 11.65
N ALA A 113 -14.02 -16.70 12.63
CA ALA A 113 -12.59 -16.55 12.45
C ALA A 113 -12.09 -17.42 11.27
N PRO A 114 -11.18 -16.90 10.44
CA PRO A 114 -10.74 -17.59 9.22
C PRO A 114 -9.96 -18.88 9.48
N PHE A 115 -9.33 -18.99 10.65
CA PHE A 115 -8.58 -20.16 11.09
C PHE A 115 -8.42 -20.13 12.62
N LYS A 116 -7.79 -21.18 13.16
CA LYS A 116 -7.46 -21.30 14.59
C LYS A 116 -5.95 -21.11 14.83
N ARG A 117 -5.61 -20.52 15.96
CA ARG A 117 -4.25 -20.45 16.50
C ARG A 117 -3.73 -21.85 16.86
N PRO A 118 -2.42 -22.03 17.04
CA PRO A 118 -1.85 -23.33 17.45
C PRO A 118 -2.42 -23.87 18.77
N ASN A 119 -2.90 -22.99 19.65
CA ASN A 119 -3.57 -23.37 20.91
C ASN A 119 -5.07 -23.68 20.74
N GLY A 120 -5.60 -23.71 19.51
CA GLY A 120 -7.00 -24.02 19.20
C GLY A 120 -7.96 -22.82 19.20
N GLU A 121 -7.52 -21.66 19.69
CA GLU A 121 -8.35 -20.46 19.77
C GLU A 121 -8.65 -19.85 18.40
N PRO A 122 -9.86 -19.30 18.16
CA PRO A 122 -10.18 -18.57 16.94
C PRO A 122 -9.22 -17.41 16.67
N PHE A 123 -8.75 -17.25 15.42
CA PHE A 123 -7.87 -16.14 15.05
C PHE A 123 -8.66 -14.86 14.71
N LEU A 124 -8.80 -13.98 15.69
CA LEU A 124 -9.22 -12.59 15.51
C LEU A 124 -8.15 -11.62 16.02
N GLU A 125 -8.19 -10.39 15.52
CA GLU A 125 -7.32 -9.28 15.88
C GLU A 125 -8.14 -8.19 16.58
N VAL A 126 -7.65 -7.65 17.69
CA VAL A 126 -8.31 -6.53 18.38
C VAL A 126 -7.96 -5.22 17.71
N HIS A 127 -8.99 -4.50 17.27
CA HIS A 127 -8.92 -3.19 16.65
C HIS A 127 -9.47 -2.12 17.58
N HIS A 128 -8.72 -1.05 17.79
CA HIS A 128 -9.21 0.14 18.50
C HIS A 128 -9.91 1.09 17.53
N LEU A 129 -11.20 1.39 17.77
CA LEU A 129 -12.03 2.24 16.90
C LEU A 129 -11.42 3.63 16.71
N ARG A 130 -11.02 4.26 17.82
CA ARG A 130 -10.06 5.36 17.82
C ARG A 130 -8.66 4.75 18.02
N PRO A 131 -7.76 4.85 17.03
CA PRO A 131 -6.41 4.32 17.15
C PRO A 131 -5.69 4.90 18.38
N LEU A 132 -4.88 4.08 19.07
CA LEU A 132 -4.04 4.54 20.19
C LEU A 132 -3.08 5.67 19.76
N GLY A 133 -2.62 5.62 18.50
CA GLY A 133 -1.83 6.67 17.83
C GLY A 133 -2.49 8.04 17.78
N GLU A 134 -3.81 8.06 17.85
CA GLU A 134 -4.64 9.26 17.74
C GLU A 134 -5.28 9.63 19.09
N GLY A 135 -4.74 9.11 20.20
CA GLY A 135 -5.26 9.33 21.55
C GLY A 135 -6.44 8.44 21.94
N GLY A 136 -6.65 7.33 21.23
CA GLY A 136 -7.64 6.32 21.63
C GLY A 136 -7.29 5.66 22.96
N ARG A 137 -8.32 5.36 23.76
CA ARG A 137 -8.16 4.67 25.05
C ARG A 137 -8.08 3.16 24.86
N ASP A 138 -7.24 2.49 25.63
CA ASP A 138 -7.17 1.03 25.65
C ASP A 138 -8.26 0.47 26.58
N THR A 139 -9.48 0.36 26.05
CA THR A 139 -10.68 -0.02 26.82
C THR A 139 -11.60 -0.87 25.96
N THR A 140 -12.45 -1.69 26.60
CA THR A 140 -13.41 -2.57 25.92
C THR A 140 -14.46 -1.81 25.11
N GLU A 141 -14.75 -0.55 25.48
CA GLU A 141 -15.66 0.36 24.77
C GLU A 141 -15.05 0.93 23.47
N ASN A 142 -13.72 0.90 23.34
CA ASN A 142 -12.99 1.36 22.16
C ASN A 142 -12.44 0.20 21.33
N ALA A 143 -12.62 -1.06 21.74
CA ALA A 143 -11.93 -2.21 21.17
C ALA A 143 -12.90 -3.27 20.64
N ALA A 144 -12.66 -3.74 19.41
CA ALA A 144 -13.47 -4.73 18.73
C ALA A 144 -12.63 -5.87 18.13
N ALA A 145 -13.15 -7.10 18.17
CA ALA A 145 -12.53 -8.27 17.56
C ALA A 145 -12.89 -8.36 16.07
N CYS A 146 -11.86 -8.26 15.23
CA CYS A 146 -11.99 -8.25 13.78
C CYS A 146 -11.22 -9.40 13.13
N CYS A 147 -11.76 -9.97 12.05
CA CYS A 147 -10.95 -10.83 11.19
C CYS A 147 -9.89 -9.99 10.45
N PRO A 148 -8.80 -10.59 9.95
CA PRO A 148 -7.72 -9.84 9.29
C PRO A 148 -8.19 -8.95 8.14
N ASN A 149 -9.20 -9.40 7.38
CA ASN A 149 -9.77 -8.62 6.28
C ASN A 149 -10.51 -7.38 6.79
N CYS A 150 -11.40 -7.54 7.79
CA CYS A 150 -12.14 -6.41 8.35
C CYS A 150 -11.21 -5.43 9.08
N HIS A 151 -10.23 -5.94 9.80
CA HIS A 151 -9.25 -5.12 10.50
C HIS A 151 -8.47 -4.22 9.53
N ARG A 152 -8.02 -4.76 8.39
CA ARG A 152 -7.34 -3.96 7.35
C ARG A 152 -8.28 -2.98 6.67
N ARG A 153 -9.53 -3.34 6.45
CA ARG A 153 -10.52 -2.41 5.87
C ARG A 153 -10.79 -1.21 6.77
N LEU A 154 -10.89 -1.43 8.09
CA LEU A 154 -11.04 -0.34 9.07
C LEU A 154 -9.83 0.63 9.08
N HIS A 155 -8.65 0.20 8.62
CA HIS A 155 -7.49 1.07 8.48
C HIS A 155 -7.40 1.78 7.12
N TYR A 156 -7.68 1.09 6.02
CA TYR A 156 -7.25 1.51 4.68
C TYR A 156 -8.36 1.62 3.64
N ASP A 157 -9.56 1.10 3.90
CA ASP A 157 -10.66 1.14 2.93
C ASP A 157 -11.16 2.59 2.76
N GLU A 158 -11.63 2.94 1.57
CA GLU A 158 -12.21 4.26 1.28
C GLU A 158 -13.48 4.49 2.13
N VAL A 159 -14.20 3.42 2.48
CA VAL A 159 -15.41 3.48 3.31
C VAL A 159 -15.16 3.15 4.79
N LYS A 160 -13.91 3.24 5.26
CA LYS A 160 -13.53 2.88 6.64
C LYS A 160 -14.37 3.57 7.73
N ASP A 161 -14.73 4.84 7.52
CA ASP A 161 -15.54 5.59 8.50
C ASP A 161 -16.97 5.04 8.57
N GLY A 162 -17.55 4.67 7.42
CA GLY A 162 -18.84 3.99 7.36
C GLY A 162 -18.80 2.61 8.03
N LEU A 163 -17.70 1.86 7.84
CA LEU A 163 -17.51 0.57 8.53
C LEU A 163 -17.39 0.76 10.05
N ARG A 164 -16.64 1.77 10.51
CA ARG A 164 -16.52 2.11 11.94
C ARG A 164 -17.88 2.46 12.54
N LEU A 165 -18.67 3.29 11.88
CA LEU A 165 -20.01 3.67 12.35
C LEU A 165 -20.96 2.48 12.40
N ALA A 166 -20.93 1.62 11.37
CA ALA A 166 -21.72 0.38 11.35
C ALA A 166 -21.35 -0.56 12.50
N LEU A 167 -20.06 -0.67 12.80
CA LEU A 167 -19.53 -1.47 13.91
C LEU A 167 -19.96 -0.92 15.28
N ILE A 168 -19.92 0.41 15.46
CA ILE A 168 -20.43 1.06 16.68
C ILE A 168 -21.93 0.79 16.84
N ALA A 169 -22.69 0.83 15.75
CA ALA A 169 -24.13 0.58 15.77
C ALA A 169 -24.49 -0.89 16.06
N SER A 170 -23.68 -1.85 15.60
CA SER A 170 -23.95 -3.29 15.77
C SER A 170 -23.54 -3.82 17.14
N VAL A 171 -22.53 -3.22 17.78
CA VAL A 171 -21.94 -3.71 19.03
C VAL A 171 -22.23 -2.75 20.17
N LYS A 172 -23.18 -3.15 21.05
CA LYS A 172 -23.74 -2.29 22.12
C LYS A 172 -22.73 -1.62 23.05
N ARG A 173 -21.60 -2.27 23.35
CA ARG A 173 -20.58 -1.71 24.27
C ARG A 173 -19.74 -0.61 23.63
N LEU A 174 -19.67 -0.57 22.29
CA LEU A 174 -18.80 0.34 21.58
C LEU A 174 -19.36 1.74 21.64
N LYS A 175 -18.49 2.71 21.90
CA LYS A 175 -18.86 4.13 21.92
C LYS A 175 -18.05 4.88 20.89
N ASP A 176 -18.71 5.84 20.25
CA ASP A 176 -17.96 6.81 19.48
C ASP A 176 -17.26 7.75 20.46
N PHE A 177 -15.94 7.87 20.31
CA PHE A 177 -15.13 8.81 21.07
C PHE A 177 -14.77 9.94 20.11
N PRO A 178 -15.60 11.01 20.02
CA PRO A 178 -15.19 12.19 19.30
C PRO A 178 -13.88 12.71 19.89
N THR A 179 -13.10 13.40 19.07
CA THR A 179 -12.04 14.25 19.60
C THR A 179 -12.72 15.28 20.49
N ASP A 180 -12.56 15.19 21.81
CA ASP A 180 -12.67 16.37 22.64
C ASP A 180 -11.71 17.39 22.01
N GLY A 181 -12.29 18.44 21.41
CA GLY A 181 -11.57 19.53 20.75
C GLY A 181 -10.92 20.45 21.75
#